data_AF-A0A315F2W4-F1
#
_entry.id   AF-A0A315F2W4-F1
#
_cell.length_a   1.000
_cell.length_b   1.000
_cell.length_c   1.000
_cell.angle_alpha   90.00
_cell.angle_beta   90.00
_cell.angle_gamma   90.00
#
_symmetry.space_group_name_H-M   'P 1'
#
loop_
_entity.id
_entity.type
_entity.pdbx_description
1 polymer ?
#
loop_
_entity_poly.entity_id
_entity_poly.type
_entity_poly.pdbx_seq_one_letter_code
_entity_poly.pdbx_strand_id
1 'polypeptide(L)'
;MTIRQQHTTKPDASAYQNLLAELKKHMADLQTLREQAIETLTPTVQEMVRSGSRNVQQIEHTLDQLLDHACLPEGLALFKTLCRHYWTLDPHATTRYVHAYRETWEEDDQNNTDEVHT
;
A
#
# COMPACT_ATOMS: atom_id res chain seq x y z
N MET A 1 38.76 -16.51 -35.89
CA MET A 1 38.24 -16.04 -34.58
C MET A 1 37.90 -14.57 -34.73
N THR A 2 36.63 -14.22 -34.86
CA THR A 2 36.20 -12.82 -34.97
C THR A 2 35.38 -12.49 -33.74
N ILE A 3 36.01 -11.79 -32.80
CA ILE A 3 35.38 -11.31 -31.58
C ILE A 3 34.44 -10.17 -31.97
N ARG A 4 33.14 -10.38 -31.82
CA ARG A 4 32.11 -9.34 -31.99
C ARG A 4 32.16 -8.44 -30.76
N GLN A 5 32.80 -7.29 -30.89
CA GLN A 5 32.73 -6.24 -29.87
C GLN A 5 31.28 -5.75 -29.77
N GLN A 6 30.64 -6.01 -28.63
CA GLN A 6 29.38 -5.41 -28.25
C GLN A 6 29.65 -3.93 -27.96
N HIS A 7 29.34 -3.05 -28.92
CA HIS A 7 29.25 -1.63 -28.67
C HIS A 7 28.07 -1.40 -27.72
N THR A 8 28.35 -1.16 -26.43
CA THR A 8 27.38 -0.58 -25.51
C THR A 8 27.31 0.92 -25.79
N THR A 9 26.48 1.33 -26.74
CA THR A 9 26.14 2.74 -26.94
C THR A 9 25.39 3.22 -25.69
N LYS A 10 25.96 4.21 -24.99
CA LYS A 10 25.29 4.92 -23.90
C LYS A 10 23.95 5.45 -24.45
N PRO A 11 22.80 5.17 -23.81
CA PRO A 11 21.53 5.65 -24.33
C PRO A 11 21.57 7.18 -24.41
N ASP A 12 21.10 7.75 -25.52
CA ASP A 12 21.05 9.20 -25.65
C ASP A 12 20.01 9.79 -24.67
N ALA A 13 20.08 11.10 -24.45
CA ALA A 13 19.20 11.78 -23.51
C ALA A 13 17.70 11.61 -23.86
N SER A 14 17.36 11.39 -25.14
CA SER A 14 15.98 11.18 -25.59
C SER A 14 15.45 9.81 -25.19
N ALA A 15 16.28 8.76 -25.27
CA ALA A 15 15.91 7.42 -24.83
C ALA A 15 15.59 7.36 -23.33
N TYR A 16 16.38 8.04 -22.48
CA TYR A 16 16.08 8.14 -21.05
C TYR A 16 14.81 8.94 -20.78
N GLN A 17 14.59 10.06 -21.49
CA GLN A 17 13.37 10.86 -21.34
C GLN A 17 12.11 10.07 -21.71
N ASN A 18 12.16 9.27 -22.77
CA ASN A 18 11.05 8.41 -23.18
C ASN A 18 10.74 7.34 -22.13
N LEU A 19 11.77 6.65 -21.62
CA LEU A 19 11.60 5.65 -20.55
C LEU A 19 11.00 6.28 -19.28
N LEU A 20 11.47 7.46 -18.88
CA LEU A 20 10.91 8.17 -17.74
C LEU A 20 9.44 8.58 -17.98
N ALA A 21 9.07 8.96 -19.20
CA ALA A 21 7.70 9.28 -19.55
C ALA A 21 6.78 8.05 -19.50
N GLU A 22 7.23 6.91 -20.01
CA GLU A 22 6.50 5.63 -19.94
C GLU A 22 6.36 5.16 -18.49
N LEU A 23 7.43 5.22 -17.70
CA LEU A 23 7.40 4.87 -16.29
C LEU A 23 6.42 5.75 -15.51
N LYS A 24 6.43 7.08 -15.74
CA LYS A 24 5.47 8.01 -15.14
C LYS A 24 4.03 7.65 -15.49
N LYS A 25 3.77 7.28 -16.75
CA LYS A 25 2.44 6.85 -17.18
C LYS A 25 2.00 5.60 -16.42
N HIS A 26 2.85 4.58 -16.34
CA HIS A 26 2.53 3.35 -15.61
C HIS A 26 2.29 3.58 -14.12
N MET A 27 3.07 4.47 -13.48
CA MET A 27 2.84 4.84 -12.09
C MET A 27 1.48 5.55 -11.90
N ALA A 28 1.10 6.45 -12.82
CA ALA A 28 -0.20 7.11 -12.78
C ALA A 28 -1.37 6.12 -12.98
N ASP A 29 -1.21 5.15 -13.89
CA ASP A 29 -2.21 4.09 -14.12
C ASP A 29 -2.39 3.22 -12.85
N LEU A 30 -1.29 2.87 -12.17
CA LEU A 30 -1.34 2.14 -10.90
C LEU A 30 -2.01 2.93 -9.78
N GLN A 31 -1.74 4.24 -9.69
CA GLN A 31 -2.38 5.10 -8.71
C GLN A 31 -3.90 5.16 -8.95
N THR A 32 -4.31 5.35 -10.21
CA THR A 32 -5.73 5.35 -10.61
C THR A 32 -6.42 4.03 -10.23
N LEU A 33 -5.74 2.90 -10.46
CA LEU A 33 -6.27 1.58 -10.10
C LEU A 33 -6.48 1.43 -8.59
N ARG A 34 -5.55 1.95 -7.76
CA ARG A 34 -5.70 1.93 -6.30
C ARG A 34 -6.86 2.80 -5.83
N GLU A 35 -7.02 3.99 -6.41
CA GLU A 35 -8.13 4.89 -6.11
C GLU A 35 -9.48 4.21 -6.41
N GLN A 36 -9.61 3.56 -7.57
CA GLN A 36 -10.80 2.79 -7.94
C GLN A 36 -11.11 1.62 -6.99
N ALA A 37 -10.06 0.94 -6.50
CA ALA A 37 -10.22 -0.12 -5.50
C ALA A 37 -10.80 0.43 -4.19
N ILE A 38 -10.29 1.58 -3.71
CA ILE A 38 -10.79 2.27 -2.52
C ILE A 38 -12.24 2.72 -2.70
N GLU A 39 -12.58 3.30 -3.85
CA GLU A 39 -13.96 3.69 -4.17
C GLU A 39 -14.92 2.51 -4.11
N THR A 40 -14.49 1.33 -4.56
CA THR A 40 -15.28 0.10 -4.54
C THR A 40 -15.44 -0.47 -3.11
N LEU A 41 -14.40 -0.37 -2.28
CA LEU A 41 -14.42 -0.85 -0.90
C LEU A 41 -15.19 0.08 0.04
N THR A 42 -15.21 1.39 -0.25
CA THR A 42 -15.88 2.42 0.56
C THR A 42 -17.32 2.07 0.94
N PRO A 43 -18.25 1.77 0.00
CA PRO A 43 -19.63 1.46 0.35
C PRO A 43 -19.75 0.18 1.19
N THR A 44 -18.88 -0.81 0.94
CA THR A 44 -18.85 -2.07 1.70
C THR A 44 -18.48 -1.82 3.15
N VAL A 45 -17.43 -1.03 3.40
CA VAL A 45 -17.00 -0.67 4.76
C VAL A 45 -18.09 0.14 5.47
N GLN A 46 -18.65 1.14 4.79
CA GLN A 46 -19.71 1.97 5.35
C GLN A 46 -20.94 1.15 5.72
N GLU A 47 -21.34 0.18 4.87
CA GLU A 47 -22.47 -0.69 5.17
C GLU A 47 -22.19 -1.62 6.35
N MET A 48 -21.00 -2.21 6.44
CA MET A 48 -20.62 -3.07 7.57
C MET A 48 -20.67 -2.31 8.90
N VAL A 49 -20.14 -1.08 8.91
CA VAL A 49 -20.14 -0.23 10.11
C VAL A 49 -21.55 0.23 10.46
N ARG A 50 -22.35 0.66 9.46
CA ARG A 50 -23.72 1.12 9.67
C ARG A 50 -24.66 0.01 10.16
N SER A 51 -24.55 -1.17 9.57
CA SER A 51 -25.34 -2.35 9.97
C SER A 51 -24.87 -2.95 11.30
N GLY A 52 -23.70 -2.53 11.81
CA GLY A 52 -23.09 -3.13 13.00
C GLY A 52 -22.70 -4.59 12.78
N SER A 53 -22.28 -4.93 11.55
CA SER A 53 -21.97 -6.31 11.16
C SER A 53 -21.01 -6.95 12.15
N ARG A 54 -21.33 -8.18 12.57
CA ARG A 54 -20.48 -9.01 13.46
C ARG A 54 -19.83 -10.17 12.73
N ASN A 55 -19.88 -10.16 11.40
CA ASN A 55 -19.27 -11.19 10.58
C ASN A 55 -17.75 -10.99 10.56
N VAL A 56 -17.06 -11.65 11.48
CA VAL A 56 -15.61 -11.54 11.66
C VAL A 56 -14.85 -11.85 10.37
N GLN A 57 -15.20 -12.92 9.67
CA GLN A 57 -14.52 -13.30 8.42
C GLN A 57 -14.62 -12.22 7.35
N GLN A 58 -15.78 -11.59 7.22
CA GLN A 58 -15.98 -10.52 6.25
C GLN A 58 -15.21 -9.25 6.63
N ILE A 59 -15.17 -8.93 7.93
CA ILE A 59 -14.42 -7.78 8.47
C ILE A 59 -12.92 -7.99 8.25
N GLU A 60 -12.38 -9.15 8.65
CA GLU A 60 -10.97 -9.51 8.47
C GLU A 60 -10.58 -9.49 6.99
N HIS A 61 -11.37 -10.12 6.11
CA HIS A 61 -11.11 -10.10 4.68
C HIS A 61 -11.08 -8.68 4.10
N THR A 62 -11.96 -7.81 4.57
CA THR A 62 -11.98 -6.40 4.11
C THR A 62 -10.82 -5.60 4.72
N LEU A 63 -10.41 -5.89 5.95
CA LEU A 63 -9.22 -5.29 6.57
C LEU A 63 -7.95 -5.67 5.82
N ASP A 64 -7.80 -6.94 5.42
CA ASP A 64 -6.68 -7.41 4.60
C ASP A 64 -6.63 -6.64 3.26
N GLN A 65 -7.77 -6.54 2.57
CA GLN A 65 -7.85 -5.76 1.32
C GLN A 65 -7.53 -4.28 1.51
N LEU A 66 -8.00 -3.67 2.59
CA LEU A 66 -7.70 -2.26 2.89
C LEU A 66 -6.23 -2.04 3.25
N LEU A 67 -5.57 -3.03 3.84
CA LEU A 67 -4.15 -2.96 4.20
C LEU A 67 -3.27 -2.80 2.95
N ASP A 68 -3.61 -3.47 1.85
CA ASP A 68 -2.94 -3.35 0.54
C ASP A 68 -3.05 -1.94 -0.06
N HIS A 69 -4.07 -1.18 0.36
CA HIS A 69 -4.37 0.17 -0.11
C HIS A 69 -4.12 1.26 0.95
N ALA A 70 -3.64 0.89 2.14
CA ALA A 70 -3.46 1.81 3.27
C ALA A 70 -2.30 2.80 3.10
N CYS A 71 -1.53 2.69 2.02
CA CYS A 71 -0.56 3.70 1.58
C CYS A 71 -1.22 5.03 1.19
N LEU A 72 -2.47 4.98 0.75
CA LEU A 72 -3.24 6.17 0.37
C LEU A 72 -4.01 6.69 1.59
N PRO A 73 -4.09 8.02 1.79
CA PRO A 73 -4.83 8.61 2.91
C PRO A 73 -6.28 8.14 3.02
N GLU A 74 -6.96 7.96 1.89
CA GLU A 74 -8.34 7.52 1.79
C GLU A 74 -8.48 6.05 2.24
N GLY A 75 -7.57 5.19 1.78
CA GLY A 75 -7.51 3.77 2.17
C GLY A 75 -7.23 3.62 3.67
N LEU A 76 -6.30 4.40 4.20
CA LEU A 76 -5.99 4.43 5.63
C LEU A 76 -7.17 4.90 6.48
N ALA A 77 -7.94 5.88 6.00
CA ALA A 77 -9.13 6.37 6.70
C ALA A 77 -10.22 5.29 6.80
N LEU A 78 -10.45 4.53 5.72
CA LEU A 78 -11.36 3.39 5.72
C LEU A 78 -10.87 2.27 6.65
N PHE A 79 -9.58 1.91 6.56
CA PHE A 79 -8.95 0.91 7.42
C PHE A 79 -9.15 1.26 8.90
N LYS A 80 -8.79 2.48 9.31
CA LYS A 80 -8.97 2.96 10.69
C LYS A 80 -10.44 2.92 11.13
N THR A 81 -11.37 3.19 10.22
CA THR A 81 -12.81 3.15 10.51
C THR A 81 -13.28 1.72 10.79
N LEU A 82 -12.87 0.77 9.96
CA LEU A 82 -13.20 -0.64 10.16
C LEU A 82 -12.50 -1.22 11.40
N CYS A 83 -11.26 -0.83 11.69
CA CYS A 83 -10.58 -1.20 12.93
C CYS A 83 -11.33 -0.71 14.17
N ARG A 84 -11.85 0.53 14.19
CA ARG A 84 -12.64 1.03 15.33
C ARG A 84 -13.93 0.23 15.55
N HIS A 85 -14.57 -0.18 14.46
CA HIS A 85 -15.74 -1.07 14.54
C HIS A 85 -15.34 -2.45 15.08
N TYR A 86 -14.29 -3.04 14.53
CA TYR A 86 -13.81 -4.36 14.91
C TYR A 86 -13.24 -4.42 16.34
N TRP A 87 -12.72 -3.31 16.86
CA TRP A 87 -12.26 -3.18 18.25
C TRP A 87 -13.35 -3.52 19.26
N THR A 88 -14.61 -3.24 18.94
CA THR A 88 -15.75 -3.56 19.81
C THR A 88 -16.06 -5.06 19.87
N LEU A 89 -15.56 -5.82 18.89
CA LEU A 89 -15.78 -7.27 18.74
C LEU A 89 -14.56 -8.05 19.23
N ASP A 90 -13.38 -7.70 18.73
CA ASP A 90 -12.12 -8.33 19.10
C ASP A 90 -10.99 -7.28 19.13
N PRO A 91 -10.68 -6.71 20.30
CA PRO A 91 -9.59 -5.74 20.43
C PRO A 91 -8.21 -6.37 20.21
N HIS A 92 -8.02 -7.65 20.55
CA HIS A 92 -6.73 -8.33 20.37
C HIS A 92 -6.41 -8.52 18.88
N ALA A 93 -7.39 -9.01 18.11
CA ALA A 93 -7.26 -9.11 16.65
C ALA A 93 -7.08 -7.73 16.00
N THR A 94 -7.82 -6.72 16.47
CA THR A 94 -7.65 -5.35 15.96
C THR A 94 -6.23 -4.81 16.20
N THR A 95 -5.64 -5.04 17.37
CA THR A 95 -4.25 -4.67 17.65
C THR A 95 -3.28 -5.33 16.67
N ARG A 96 -3.50 -6.61 16.31
CA ARG A 96 -2.68 -7.29 15.29
C ARG A 96 -2.75 -6.61 13.93
N TYR A 97 -3.93 -6.18 13.48
CA TYR A 97 -4.08 -5.42 12.24
C TYR A 97 -3.37 -4.07 12.28
N VAL A 98 -3.44 -3.36 13.41
CA VAL A 98 -2.71 -2.11 13.59
C VAL A 98 -1.20 -2.36 13.52
N HIS A 99 -0.68 -3.41 14.15
CA HIS A 99 0.73 -3.76 14.03
C HIS A 99 1.13 -4.14 12.61
N ALA A 100 0.30 -4.93 11.90
CA ALA A 100 0.55 -5.28 10.51
C ALA A 100 0.63 -4.03 9.60
N TYR A 101 -0.22 -3.03 9.84
CA TYR A 101 -0.11 -1.74 9.16
C TYR A 101 1.22 -1.06 9.42
N ARG A 102 1.65 -1.00 10.69
CA ARG A 102 2.93 -0.37 11.06
C ARG A 102 4.09 -1.08 10.40
N GLU A 103 4.18 -2.39 10.54
CA GLU A 103 5.25 -3.19 9.92
C GLU A 103 5.33 -3.01 8.39
N THR A 104 4.18 -2.84 7.73
CA THR A 104 4.12 -2.71 6.27
C THR A 104 4.41 -1.29 5.77
N TRP A 105 3.97 -0.26 6.50
CA TRP A 105 3.93 1.13 6.01
C TRP A 105 4.62 2.16 6.89
N GLU A 106 4.75 1.91 8.19
CA GLU A 106 5.56 2.71 9.12
C GLU A 106 6.94 2.05 9.23
N GLU A 107 7.92 2.54 8.45
CA GLU A 107 9.30 2.09 8.61
C GLU A 107 9.80 2.36 10.04
N ASP A 108 10.56 1.42 10.60
CA ASP A 108 11.29 1.65 11.84
C ASP A 108 12.26 2.82 11.63
N ASP A 109 11.98 3.97 12.26
CA ASP A 109 12.90 5.11 12.43
C ASP A 109 14.24 4.73 13.13
N GLN A 110 14.49 3.44 13.40
CA GLN A 110 15.63 2.95 14.20
C GLN A 110 16.87 2.55 13.40
N ASN A 111 16.93 2.68 12.07
CA ASN A 111 18.14 2.32 11.30
C ASN A 111 19.09 3.49 10.95
N ASN A 112 19.16 4.55 11.76
CA ASN A 112 20.11 5.65 11.50
C ASN A 112 20.77 6.27 12.74
N THR A 113 21.04 5.48 13.80
CA THR A 113 21.78 6.03 14.96
C THR A 113 22.89 5.16 15.52
N ASP A 114 23.45 4.20 14.77
CA ASP A 114 24.63 3.46 15.22
C ASP A 114 25.56 3.09 14.04
N GLU A 115 26.30 4.06 13.48
CA GLU A 115 27.55 3.76 12.73
C GLU A 115 28.42 4.98 12.35
N VAL A 116 28.71 5.94 13.24
CA VAL A 116 29.96 6.75 13.14
C VAL A 116 30.46 7.20 14.53
N HIS A 117 30.95 6.27 15.34
CA HIS A 117 31.99 6.62 16.32
C HIS A 117 32.83 5.38 16.69
N THR A 118 33.91 5.16 15.96
CA THR A 118 35.22 4.71 16.49
C THR A 118 36.30 5.05 15.49
#